data_AF-A0A2K4MJS0-F1
#
_entry.id   AF-A0A2K4MJS0-F1
#
_cell.length_a   1.000
_cell.length_b   1.000
_cell.length_c   1.000
_cell.angle_alpha   90.00
_cell.angle_beta   90.00
_cell.angle_gamma   90.00
#
_symmetry.space_group_name_H-M   'P 1'
#
loop_
_entity.id
_entity.type
_entity.pdbx_description
1 polymer ?
#
loop_
_entity_poly.entity_id
_entity_poly.type
_entity_poly.pdbx_seq_one_letter_code
_entity_poly.pdbx_strand_id
1 'polypeptide(L)'
;MGNQVEKYKDFDFGKYSEEQKYDILQRLFEHHAAANGKNNVDGFAFETANGRVNLIGARGFDHGKVVKDSNKVFDDTLFVVYKDVSGQKKVAEFEFNTEPYSKQSGQLAGRVLINGLYQYKLGNHKISSYHDHASLAEMQRTHHFAQRHNYRALRIVKGLAFRAQNTGTAKAPEYEFSPDQPGAPSTTYEHNIHYGGEGPRNRTSNWSEGCQTVKGLDNYIRLLKILEQDYSLAGTINNELVAKPATDGKRAVVYALLDGHQIADETKVQVKFLDRILQPMIDVWYEIRHGDQTITGKTDQDGDTGALYGHDPKDKISVKVKGPVGDAKKLPPMQAKESVFHKYLCVISPKVLCDGLSRPDADHKEPEIDKTQSKTHKHHNKERKPVSKVEVPKDRNPLEKPIPDDEFEDCNALSQEQITSIIKANNATLVDTYKADELIYKAAQNYKLNPKILLATMKQEQGWAKNGRYNKLMGVGPGGQPTAMGVETSINKSAQIYRKQFDDGKKKLTSFKINYDPGAHEVAAVGSSGAAVSEDEAKAMKEGYLYTPRTASEYAKLHYTPWTYFPPQRSRPYDTWVKTFRSF
;
A
#
# COMPACT_ATOMS: atom_id res chain seq x y z
N MET A 1 -8.22 -0.32 14.36
CA MET A 1 -8.33 1.12 14.03
C MET A 1 -7.98 2.06 15.18
N GLY A 2 -8.13 1.72 16.48
CA GLY A 2 -7.74 2.63 17.58
C GLY A 2 -6.26 3.08 17.57
N ASN A 3 -5.37 2.24 17.05
CA ASN A 3 -3.93 2.50 16.97
C ASN A 3 -3.53 3.50 15.86
N GLN A 4 -4.41 3.78 14.89
CA GLN A 4 -4.08 4.69 13.77
C GLN A 4 -4.25 6.16 14.16
N VAL A 5 -5.32 6.55 14.85
CA VAL A 5 -5.53 7.95 15.25
C VAL A 5 -4.42 8.45 16.16
N GLU A 6 -3.98 7.61 17.11
CA GLU A 6 -2.89 7.95 18.02
C GLU A 6 -1.55 8.14 17.29
N LYS A 7 -1.29 7.34 16.26
CA LYS A 7 -0.09 7.45 15.41
C LYS A 7 0.00 8.79 14.67
N TYR A 8 -1.14 9.39 14.30
CA TYR A 8 -1.20 10.61 13.49
C TYR A 8 -1.70 11.83 14.27
N LYS A 9 -1.73 11.78 15.61
CA LYS A 9 -2.28 12.85 16.47
C LYS A 9 -1.62 14.23 16.26
N ASP A 10 -0.36 14.25 15.86
CA ASP A 10 0.44 15.46 15.65
C ASP A 10 0.39 15.96 14.19
N PHE A 11 -0.32 15.26 13.32
CA PHE A 11 -0.56 15.70 11.94
C PHE A 11 -1.73 16.69 11.89
N ASP A 12 -1.51 17.80 11.19
CA ASP A 12 -2.52 18.81 10.89
C ASP A 12 -2.29 19.34 9.48
N PHE A 13 -3.22 19.07 8.58
CA PHE A 13 -3.20 19.53 7.20
C PHE A 13 -3.59 21.00 7.05
N GLY A 14 -4.30 21.56 8.04
CA GLY A 14 -4.71 22.97 8.07
C GLY A 14 -3.54 23.95 8.08
N LYS A 15 -2.35 23.51 8.53
CA LYS A 15 -1.13 24.34 8.57
C LYS A 15 -0.50 24.59 7.20
N TYR A 16 -0.83 23.79 6.18
CA TYR A 16 -0.25 23.93 4.84
C TYR A 16 -0.97 25.03 4.06
N SER A 17 -0.21 25.82 3.31
CA SER A 17 -0.81 26.80 2.39
C SER A 17 -1.58 26.09 1.27
N GLU A 18 -2.47 26.82 0.61
CA GLU A 18 -3.30 26.26 -0.48
C GLU A 18 -2.47 25.63 -1.61
N GLU A 19 -1.35 26.26 -1.98
CA GLU A 19 -0.40 25.70 -2.97
C GLU A 19 0.26 24.41 -2.47
N GLN A 20 0.67 24.37 -1.19
CA GLN A 20 1.26 23.17 -0.60
C GLN A 20 0.24 22.02 -0.54
N LYS A 21 -1.01 22.31 -0.16
CA LYS A 21 -2.10 21.32 -0.16
C LYS A 21 -2.32 20.75 -1.55
N TYR A 22 -2.35 21.61 -2.58
CA TYR A 22 -2.49 21.18 -3.97
C TYR A 22 -1.37 20.22 -4.35
N ASP A 23 -0.11 20.56 -4.06
CA ASP A 23 1.04 19.75 -4.44
C ASP A 23 1.08 18.41 -3.69
N ILE A 24 0.69 18.38 -2.40
CA ILE A 24 0.54 17.14 -1.62
C ILE A 24 -0.52 16.24 -2.25
N LEU A 25 -1.69 16.80 -2.53
CA LEU A 25 -2.84 16.05 -3.04
C LEU A 25 -2.61 15.55 -4.47
N GLN A 26 -1.93 16.34 -5.32
CA GLN A 26 -1.52 15.89 -6.65
C GLN A 26 -0.59 14.67 -6.55
N ARG A 27 0.46 14.74 -5.72
CA ARG A 27 1.39 13.61 -5.55
C ARG A 27 0.69 12.37 -4.98
N LEU A 28 -0.13 12.56 -3.95
CA LEU A 28 -0.91 11.48 -3.37
C LEU A 28 -1.80 10.81 -4.42
N PHE A 29 -2.45 11.61 -5.28
CA PHE A 29 -3.25 11.10 -6.38
C PHE A 29 -2.39 10.29 -7.38
N GLU A 30 -1.23 10.81 -7.80
CA GLU A 30 -0.34 10.15 -8.75
C GLU A 30 0.22 8.83 -8.17
N HIS A 31 0.59 8.81 -6.89
CA HIS A 31 0.97 7.59 -6.17
C HIS A 31 -0.17 6.60 -6.10
N HIS A 32 -1.39 7.06 -5.80
CA HIS A 32 -2.58 6.21 -5.77
C HIS A 32 -2.91 5.66 -7.16
N ALA A 33 -2.74 6.46 -8.20
CA ALA A 33 -2.92 6.04 -9.59
C ALA A 33 -1.89 4.98 -9.99
N ALA A 34 -0.61 5.17 -9.67
CA ALA A 34 0.41 4.14 -9.85
C ALA A 34 0.08 2.88 -9.03
N ALA A 35 -0.38 3.06 -7.78
CA ALA A 35 -0.78 1.97 -6.90
C ALA A 35 -1.98 1.16 -7.46
N ASN A 36 -2.80 1.75 -8.33
CA ASN A 36 -3.92 1.08 -8.99
C ASN A 36 -3.63 0.70 -10.46
N GLY A 37 -2.39 0.88 -10.94
CA GLY A 37 -2.03 0.57 -12.34
C GLY A 37 -2.67 1.52 -13.36
N LYS A 38 -2.95 2.76 -12.96
CA LYS A 38 -3.67 3.78 -13.74
C LYS A 38 -2.83 5.02 -14.07
N ASN A 39 -1.55 5.07 -13.71
CA ASN A 39 -0.67 6.21 -13.94
C ASN A 39 -0.43 6.55 -15.42
N ASN A 40 -0.74 5.63 -16.35
CA ASN A 40 -0.65 5.82 -17.81
C ASN A 40 -1.95 5.42 -18.54
N VAL A 41 -3.09 5.42 -17.84
CA VAL A 41 -4.39 5.11 -18.47
C VAL A 41 -5.10 6.41 -18.81
N ASP A 42 -5.45 6.56 -20.09
CA ASP A 42 -6.16 7.74 -20.58
C ASP A 42 -7.44 8.00 -19.76
N GLY A 43 -7.61 9.26 -19.37
CA GLY A 43 -8.72 9.71 -18.54
C GLY A 43 -8.59 9.41 -17.05
N PHE A 44 -7.49 8.82 -16.56
CA PHE A 44 -7.21 8.64 -15.13
C PHE A 44 -6.03 9.46 -14.61
N ALA A 45 -5.36 10.20 -15.50
CA ALA A 45 -4.29 11.11 -15.12
C ALA A 45 -4.82 12.29 -14.29
N PHE A 46 -3.97 12.83 -13.43
CA PHE A 46 -4.25 14.08 -12.74
C PHE A 46 -4.23 15.24 -13.74
N GLU A 47 -5.32 15.99 -13.83
CA GLU A 47 -5.45 17.08 -14.79
C GLU A 47 -4.81 18.36 -14.25
N THR A 48 -3.76 18.86 -14.91
CA THR A 48 -2.96 20.00 -14.44
C THR A 48 -3.23 21.30 -15.20
N ALA A 49 -4.06 21.27 -16.24
CA ALA A 49 -4.40 22.46 -17.01
C ALA A 49 -5.34 23.40 -16.23
N ASN A 50 -5.28 24.70 -16.52
CA ASN A 50 -6.11 25.70 -15.86
C ASN A 50 -7.61 25.40 -16.04
N GLY A 51 -8.38 25.57 -14.97
CA GLY A 51 -9.81 25.26 -14.93
C GLY A 51 -10.13 23.77 -14.89
N ARG A 52 -9.14 22.86 -14.88
CA ARG A 52 -9.40 21.42 -14.75
C ARG A 52 -9.50 20.99 -13.30
N VAL A 53 -10.56 20.25 -13.01
CA VAL A 53 -10.86 19.75 -11.66
C VAL A 53 -10.53 18.26 -11.52
N ASN A 54 -10.03 17.92 -10.33
CA ASN A 54 -9.76 16.57 -9.85
C ASN A 54 -10.41 16.40 -8.47
N LEU A 55 -10.82 15.19 -8.12
CA LEU A 55 -11.48 14.90 -6.85
C LEU A 55 -10.68 13.87 -6.04
N ILE A 56 -10.59 14.09 -4.72
CA ILE A 56 -9.99 13.13 -3.78
C ILE A 56 -10.92 13.01 -2.58
N GLY A 57 -11.42 11.80 -2.30
CA GLY A 57 -12.15 11.47 -1.08
C GLY A 57 -11.21 10.80 -0.09
N ALA A 58 -11.16 11.33 1.13
CA ALA A 58 -10.30 10.86 2.20
C ALA A 58 -11.15 10.34 3.37
N ARG A 59 -11.17 9.01 3.55
CA ARG A 59 -11.95 8.33 4.58
C ARG A 59 -11.30 8.42 5.96
N GLY A 60 -12.04 8.77 7.00
CA GLY A 60 -11.50 9.03 8.33
C GLY A 60 -10.55 10.24 8.31
N PHE A 61 -10.92 11.29 7.60
CA PHE A 61 -10.19 12.55 7.53
C PHE A 61 -11.15 13.71 7.72
N ASP A 62 -10.97 14.48 8.79
CA ASP A 62 -11.87 15.56 9.12
C ASP A 62 -11.11 16.77 9.69
N HIS A 63 -11.51 17.97 9.23
CA HIS A 63 -10.92 19.26 9.63
C HIS A 63 -9.37 19.24 9.64
N GLY A 64 -8.77 18.67 8.60
CA GLY A 64 -7.32 18.60 8.43
C GLY A 64 -6.62 17.49 9.24
N LYS A 65 -7.37 16.63 9.93
CA LYS A 65 -6.81 15.60 10.83
C LYS A 65 -7.26 14.21 10.44
N VAL A 66 -6.41 13.23 10.76
CA VAL A 66 -6.80 11.81 10.71
C VAL A 66 -7.71 11.53 11.90
N VAL A 67 -8.93 11.08 11.63
CA VAL A 67 -9.92 10.74 12.64
C VAL A 67 -10.30 9.27 12.55
N LYS A 68 -10.94 8.76 13.61
CA LYS A 68 -11.50 7.43 13.56
C LYS A 68 -12.71 7.47 12.65
N ASP A 69 -12.63 6.76 11.54
CA ASP A 69 -13.78 6.50 10.70
C ASP A 69 -14.87 5.76 11.51
N SER A 70 -16.00 6.43 11.70
CA SER A 70 -17.16 5.94 12.42
C SER A 70 -18.30 5.54 11.49
N ASN A 71 -18.27 6.01 10.23
CA ASN A 71 -19.35 5.89 9.24
C ASN A 71 -20.73 6.41 9.69
N LYS A 72 -20.79 7.10 10.84
CA LYS A 72 -22.04 7.55 11.48
C LYS A 72 -22.24 9.05 11.36
N VAL A 73 -21.19 9.78 10.98
CA VAL A 73 -21.19 11.23 10.81
C VAL A 73 -20.50 11.58 9.49
N PHE A 74 -20.26 12.86 9.25
CA PHE A 74 -19.42 13.33 8.16
C PHE A 74 -17.99 13.48 8.68
N ASP A 75 -17.30 12.35 8.84
CA ASP A 75 -15.92 12.22 9.33
C ASP A 75 -14.93 11.93 8.19
N ASP A 76 -15.35 12.21 6.95
CA ASP A 76 -14.54 12.15 5.75
C ASP A 76 -14.43 13.55 5.12
N THR A 77 -13.45 13.72 4.24
CA THR A 77 -13.27 14.96 3.47
C THR A 77 -13.26 14.67 1.98
N LEU A 78 -14.02 15.46 1.22
CA LEU A 78 -13.86 15.56 -0.23
C LEU A 78 -13.01 16.79 -0.55
N PHE A 79 -11.91 16.58 -1.26
CA PHE A 79 -11.09 17.63 -1.84
C PHE A 79 -11.43 17.82 -3.31
N VAL A 80 -11.59 19.08 -3.73
CA VAL A 80 -11.57 19.48 -5.14
C VAL A 80 -10.26 20.20 -5.40
N VAL A 81 -9.43 19.62 -6.25
CA VAL A 81 -8.07 20.09 -6.52
C VAL A 81 -7.99 20.56 -7.97
N TYR A 82 -7.67 21.84 -8.16
CA TYR A 82 -7.70 22.48 -9.47
C TYR A 82 -6.78 23.69 -9.53
N LYS A 83 -6.51 24.18 -10.75
CA LYS A 83 -5.99 25.53 -10.95
C LYS A 83 -7.12 26.42 -11.41
N ASP A 84 -7.21 27.63 -10.89
CA ASP A 84 -8.19 28.58 -11.40
C ASP A 84 -7.81 29.08 -12.81
N VAL A 85 -8.62 29.97 -13.38
CA VAL A 85 -8.40 30.52 -14.72
C VAL A 85 -7.07 31.27 -14.85
N SER A 86 -6.55 31.83 -13.75
CA SER A 86 -5.25 32.52 -13.70
C SER A 86 -4.07 31.56 -13.53
N GLY A 87 -4.34 30.28 -13.31
CA GLY A 87 -3.34 29.26 -13.04
C GLY A 87 -2.95 29.13 -11.57
N GLN A 88 -3.63 29.84 -10.66
CA GLN A 88 -3.39 29.70 -9.23
C GLN A 88 -3.91 28.34 -8.75
N LYS A 89 -3.06 27.60 -8.04
CA LYS A 89 -3.42 26.32 -7.40
C LYS A 89 -4.47 26.55 -6.32
N LYS A 90 -5.54 25.75 -6.34
CA LYS A 90 -6.69 25.83 -5.43
C LYS A 90 -7.03 24.46 -4.86
N VAL A 91 -7.44 24.46 -3.59
CA VAL A 91 -7.98 23.28 -2.90
C VAL A 91 -9.24 23.68 -2.15
N ALA A 92 -10.38 23.11 -2.53
CA ALA A 92 -11.62 23.26 -1.78
C ALA A 92 -11.92 21.99 -0.99
N GLU A 93 -12.17 22.15 0.30
CA GLU A 93 -12.45 21.07 1.25
C GLU A 93 -13.95 21.06 1.58
N PHE A 94 -14.54 19.86 1.62
CA PHE A 94 -15.95 19.66 1.90
C PHE A 94 -16.11 18.54 2.94
N GLU A 95 -16.89 18.81 4.00
CA GLU A 95 -17.35 17.78 4.93
C GLU A 95 -18.15 16.72 4.18
N PHE A 96 -17.73 15.47 4.29
CA PHE A 96 -18.13 14.40 3.40
C PHE A 96 -18.39 13.10 4.16
N ASN A 97 -19.13 12.20 3.51
CA ASN A 97 -19.32 10.84 3.98
C ASN A 97 -19.17 9.90 2.77
N THR A 98 -18.21 8.98 2.88
CA THR A 98 -17.83 8.01 1.86
C THR A 98 -18.51 6.65 2.08
N GLU A 99 -18.89 6.32 3.33
CA GLU A 99 -19.64 5.11 3.65
C GLU A 99 -20.88 5.42 4.53
N PRO A 100 -22.08 5.53 3.95
CA PRO A 100 -23.27 5.80 4.73
C PRO A 100 -23.69 4.56 5.56
N TYR A 101 -23.94 4.74 6.86
CA TYR A 101 -24.43 3.69 7.75
C TYR A 101 -25.91 3.33 7.51
N SER A 102 -26.27 2.05 7.36
CA SER A 102 -27.67 1.64 7.29
C SER A 102 -28.26 1.39 8.69
N LYS A 103 -29.18 2.26 9.13
CA LYS A 103 -29.89 2.08 10.42
C LYS A 103 -30.80 0.85 10.45
N GLN A 104 -31.27 0.34 9.30
CA GLN A 104 -32.22 -0.78 9.27
C GLN A 104 -31.56 -2.14 9.60
N SER A 105 -30.25 -2.30 9.35
CA SER A 105 -29.53 -3.56 9.58
C SER A 105 -28.54 -3.53 10.73
N GLY A 106 -28.26 -2.35 11.32
CA GLY A 106 -27.20 -2.20 12.32
C GLY A 106 -25.80 -2.47 11.74
N GLN A 107 -25.66 -2.41 10.41
CA GLN A 107 -24.45 -2.72 9.65
C GLN A 107 -24.17 -1.59 8.65
N LEU A 108 -22.95 -1.54 8.10
CA LEU A 108 -22.62 -0.70 6.95
C LEU A 108 -23.64 -0.95 5.82
N ALA A 109 -23.95 0.10 5.04
CA ALA A 109 -24.75 -0.05 3.82
C ALA A 109 -24.26 -1.26 3.00
N GLY A 110 -25.19 -1.99 2.39
CA GLY A 110 -24.90 -3.25 1.70
C GLY A 110 -23.95 -3.09 0.51
N ARG A 111 -23.67 -1.86 0.06
CA ARG A 111 -22.78 -1.54 -1.06
C ARG A 111 -21.96 -0.31 -0.71
N VAL A 112 -20.65 -0.47 -0.55
CA VAL A 112 -19.73 0.65 -0.30
C VAL A 112 -18.61 0.62 -1.32
N LEU A 113 -18.23 1.80 -1.83
CA LEU A 113 -17.07 1.99 -2.69
C LEU A 113 -15.79 1.66 -1.92
N ILE A 114 -14.95 0.78 -2.47
CA ILE A 114 -13.61 0.54 -1.90
C ILE A 114 -12.64 1.67 -2.28
N ASN A 115 -11.51 1.77 -1.60
CA ASN A 115 -10.44 2.68 -2.02
C ASN A 115 -9.95 2.33 -3.44
N GLY A 116 -9.82 3.34 -4.29
CA GLY A 116 -9.50 3.17 -5.70
C GLY A 116 -9.62 4.46 -6.51
N LEU A 117 -9.66 4.31 -7.83
CA LEU A 117 -9.87 5.41 -8.78
C LEU A 117 -11.15 5.20 -9.58
N TYR A 118 -11.95 6.26 -9.66
CA TYR A 118 -13.25 6.25 -10.29
C TYR A 118 -13.41 7.44 -11.21
N GLN A 119 -14.33 7.34 -12.16
CA GLN A 119 -14.68 8.43 -13.07
C GLN A 119 -16.14 8.82 -12.85
N TYR A 120 -16.39 10.12 -12.83
CA TYR A 120 -17.71 10.69 -12.65
C TYR A 120 -18.04 11.67 -13.78
N LYS A 121 -19.33 11.87 -14.03
CA LYS A 121 -19.85 12.92 -14.92
C LYS A 121 -20.92 13.73 -14.20
N LEU A 122 -21.16 14.95 -14.66
CA LEU A 122 -22.30 15.73 -14.17
C LEU A 122 -23.60 15.12 -14.70
N GLY A 123 -24.59 15.00 -13.82
CA GLY A 123 -25.90 14.44 -14.13
C GLY A 123 -26.88 14.73 -12.99
N ASN A 124 -27.91 13.90 -12.86
CA ASN A 124 -28.92 14.06 -11.79
C ASN A 124 -28.99 12.81 -10.91
N HIS A 125 -29.30 13.00 -9.63
CA HIS A 125 -29.73 11.97 -8.70
C HIS A 125 -31.26 11.82 -8.71
N LYS A 126 -31.78 10.68 -8.26
CA LYS A 126 -33.22 10.32 -8.20
C LYS A 126 -33.97 10.21 -9.53
N ILE A 127 -33.27 10.11 -10.66
CA ILE A 127 -33.83 10.05 -12.03
C ILE A 127 -35.01 9.09 -12.10
N SER A 128 -36.20 9.68 -12.06
CA SER A 128 -37.49 9.01 -12.11
C SER A 128 -38.41 9.88 -12.95
N SER A 129 -39.27 9.24 -13.77
CA SER A 129 -40.31 9.94 -14.52
C SER A 129 -41.36 10.59 -13.61
N TYR A 130 -41.39 10.25 -12.32
CA TYR A 130 -42.33 10.78 -11.34
C TYR A 130 -41.79 11.98 -10.55
N HIS A 131 -40.56 12.44 -10.84
CA HIS A 131 -39.92 13.52 -10.09
C HIS A 131 -39.52 14.66 -11.04
N ASP A 132 -39.98 15.87 -10.75
CA ASP A 132 -39.53 17.06 -11.46
C ASP A 132 -38.09 17.41 -11.08
N HIS A 133 -37.38 18.11 -11.96
CA HIS A 133 -36.04 18.63 -11.66
C HIS A 133 -36.12 19.85 -10.74
N ALA A 134 -35.41 19.81 -9.62
CA ALA A 134 -35.22 20.93 -8.72
C ALA A 134 -33.90 21.64 -9.04
N SER A 135 -34.01 22.91 -9.41
CA SER A 135 -32.89 23.76 -9.82
C SER A 135 -31.97 24.11 -8.65
N LEU A 136 -30.67 23.99 -8.85
CA LEU A 136 -29.69 24.46 -7.87
C LEU A 136 -29.78 25.97 -7.63
N ALA A 137 -30.11 26.76 -8.65
CA ALA A 137 -30.27 28.21 -8.50
C ALA A 137 -31.46 28.55 -7.58
N GLU A 138 -32.53 27.76 -7.66
CA GLU A 138 -33.67 27.90 -6.76
C GLU A 138 -33.34 27.44 -5.33
N MET A 139 -32.65 26.29 -5.19
CA MET A 139 -32.16 25.83 -3.88
C MET A 139 -31.24 26.86 -3.23
N GLN A 140 -30.35 27.49 -4.02
CA GLN A 140 -29.48 28.56 -3.55
C GLN A 140 -30.27 29.78 -3.08
N ARG A 141 -31.28 30.20 -3.83
CA ARG A 141 -32.12 31.35 -3.48
C ARG A 141 -32.97 31.11 -2.23
N THR A 142 -33.50 29.90 -2.08
CA THR A 142 -34.45 29.56 -1.01
C THR A 142 -33.80 28.94 0.21
N HIS A 143 -32.55 28.48 0.10
CA HIS A 143 -31.87 27.65 1.10
C HIS A 143 -32.72 26.42 1.50
N HIS A 144 -33.49 25.87 0.56
CA HIS A 144 -34.35 24.72 0.79
C HIS A 144 -34.01 23.57 -0.15
N PHE A 145 -33.77 22.39 0.42
CA PHE A 145 -33.48 21.18 -0.35
C PHE A 145 -34.76 20.41 -0.72
N ALA A 146 -35.01 20.27 -2.02
CA ALA A 146 -36.18 19.60 -2.55
C ALA A 146 -36.02 18.07 -2.59
N GLN A 147 -36.16 17.41 -1.42
CA GLN A 147 -35.82 15.99 -1.23
C GLN A 147 -36.54 15.01 -2.18
N ARG A 148 -37.73 15.35 -2.70
CA ARG A 148 -38.55 14.48 -3.57
C ARG A 148 -38.33 14.70 -5.08
N HIS A 149 -37.36 15.53 -5.44
CA HIS A 149 -37.12 15.92 -6.83
C HIS A 149 -35.89 15.24 -7.40
N ASN A 150 -35.76 15.28 -8.74
CA ASN A 150 -34.49 15.07 -9.41
C ASN A 150 -33.62 16.29 -9.12
N TYR A 151 -32.33 16.10 -8.83
CA TYR A 151 -31.44 17.23 -8.57
C TYR A 151 -30.03 16.89 -9.03
N ARG A 152 -29.21 17.92 -9.27
CA ARG A 152 -27.86 17.77 -9.83
C ARG A 152 -27.00 16.83 -8.98
N ALA A 153 -26.10 16.06 -9.58
CA ALA A 153 -25.18 15.20 -8.85
C ALA A 153 -23.99 14.84 -9.75
N LEU A 154 -22.94 14.30 -9.13
CA LEU A 154 -21.96 13.54 -9.89
C LEU A 154 -22.42 12.08 -9.98
N ARG A 155 -22.49 11.58 -11.20
CA ARG A 155 -22.84 10.20 -11.51
C ARG A 155 -21.61 9.43 -11.91
N ILE A 156 -21.44 8.24 -11.35
CA ILE A 156 -20.34 7.37 -11.72
C ILE A 156 -20.48 6.96 -13.20
N VAL A 157 -19.36 6.94 -13.93
CA VAL A 157 -19.30 6.46 -15.31
C VAL A 157 -19.12 4.94 -15.27
N LYS A 158 -20.14 4.19 -15.71
CA LYS A 158 -20.16 2.72 -15.69
C LYS A 158 -19.23 2.16 -16.78
N GLY A 159 -18.45 1.12 -16.44
CA GLY A 159 -17.56 0.43 -17.40
C GLY A 159 -16.07 0.42 -17.02
N LEU A 160 -15.69 1.07 -15.92
CA LEU A 160 -14.32 1.03 -15.41
C LEU A 160 -14.36 0.31 -14.06
N ALA A 161 -13.60 -0.79 -13.96
CA ALA A 161 -13.54 -1.74 -12.84
C ALA A 161 -14.06 -1.16 -11.52
N PHE A 162 -15.34 -1.36 -11.27
CA PHE A 162 -15.99 -0.91 -10.04
C PHE A 162 -15.95 -2.06 -9.04
N ARG A 163 -15.49 -1.78 -7.82
CA ARG A 163 -15.51 -2.74 -6.73
C ARG A 163 -16.34 -2.16 -5.59
N ALA A 164 -17.54 -2.70 -5.42
CA ALA A 164 -18.28 -2.53 -4.17
C ALA A 164 -17.97 -3.70 -3.25
N GLN A 165 -17.82 -3.41 -1.96
CA GLN A 165 -17.93 -4.45 -0.95
C GLN A 165 -19.41 -4.69 -0.66
N ASN A 166 -19.88 -5.92 -0.91
CA ASN A 166 -21.13 -6.41 -0.36
C ASN A 166 -20.89 -6.89 1.07
N THR A 167 -21.55 -6.27 2.05
CA THR A 167 -21.39 -6.63 3.46
C THR A 167 -22.25 -7.84 3.88
N GLY A 168 -23.09 -8.35 2.96
CA GLY A 168 -23.79 -9.64 3.06
C GLY A 168 -23.26 -10.64 2.02
N THR A 169 -22.99 -11.86 2.47
CA THR A 169 -22.57 -13.16 1.84
C THR A 169 -22.41 -13.38 0.32
N ALA A 170 -22.76 -12.46 -0.58
CA ALA A 170 -22.57 -12.57 -2.01
C ALA A 170 -21.27 -11.89 -2.46
N LYS A 171 -20.46 -12.60 -3.26
CA LYS A 171 -19.26 -12.09 -3.94
C LYS A 171 -19.53 -10.73 -4.60
N ALA A 172 -18.55 -9.84 -4.55
CA ALA A 172 -18.58 -8.56 -5.27
C ALA A 172 -18.85 -8.83 -6.76
N PRO A 173 -19.88 -8.23 -7.37
CA PRO A 173 -20.08 -8.36 -8.81
C PRO A 173 -18.96 -7.63 -9.55
N GLU A 174 -18.22 -8.36 -10.38
CA GLU A 174 -17.32 -7.78 -11.38
C GLU A 174 -18.14 -7.50 -12.64
N TYR A 175 -18.12 -6.26 -13.13
CA TYR A 175 -18.79 -5.87 -14.38
C TYR A 175 -17.74 -5.65 -15.46
N GLU A 176 -17.82 -6.38 -16.57
CA GLU A 176 -16.99 -6.18 -17.76
C GLU A 176 -17.44 -4.95 -18.57
N PHE A 177 -16.46 -4.31 -19.21
CA PHE A 177 -16.61 -3.12 -20.05
C PHE A 177 -17.07 -3.45 -21.47
N SER A 178 -17.89 -2.58 -22.07
CA SER A 178 -18.01 -2.46 -23.53
C SER A 178 -18.04 -0.97 -23.93
N PRO A 179 -17.03 -0.47 -24.70
CA PRO A 179 -16.98 0.92 -25.15
C PRO A 179 -18.10 1.29 -26.13
N ASP A 180 -18.70 0.28 -26.77
CA ASP A 180 -19.61 0.46 -27.90
C ASP A 180 -21.08 0.56 -27.48
N GLN A 181 -21.39 0.40 -26.18
CA GLN A 181 -22.76 0.44 -25.67
C GLN A 181 -22.92 1.36 -24.44
N PRO A 182 -22.83 2.69 -24.61
CA PRO A 182 -23.09 3.67 -23.54
C PRO A 182 -24.56 3.69 -23.06
N GLY A 183 -25.45 2.93 -23.70
CA GLY A 183 -26.90 2.96 -23.48
C GLY A 183 -27.54 1.73 -22.84
N ALA A 184 -26.79 0.70 -22.42
CA ALA A 184 -27.40 -0.50 -21.83
C ALA A 184 -28.04 -0.16 -20.45
N PRO A 185 -29.38 -0.25 -20.30
CA PRO A 185 -30.04 0.01 -19.04
C PRO A 185 -29.88 -1.21 -18.13
N SER A 186 -29.07 -1.09 -17.09
CA SER A 186 -29.22 -1.96 -15.92
C SER A 186 -28.97 -1.12 -14.66
N THR A 187 -30.08 -0.71 -14.04
CA THR A 187 -30.28 -0.15 -12.70
C THR A 187 -29.25 0.88 -12.21
N THR A 188 -29.57 2.14 -12.46
CA THR A 188 -28.75 3.36 -12.46
C THR A 188 -28.51 4.06 -11.11
N TYR A 189 -28.56 3.36 -9.96
CA TYR A 189 -28.87 4.01 -8.67
C TYR A 189 -27.77 4.10 -7.60
N GLU A 190 -26.57 3.54 -7.79
CA GLU A 190 -25.93 2.92 -6.61
C GLU A 190 -24.80 3.72 -5.94
N HIS A 191 -24.07 4.64 -6.63
CA HIS A 191 -22.88 5.30 -6.04
C HIS A 191 -22.62 6.74 -6.53
N ASN A 192 -23.64 7.60 -6.48
CA ASN A 192 -23.50 9.02 -6.86
C ASN A 192 -22.82 9.84 -5.76
N ILE A 193 -22.27 11.01 -6.11
CA ILE A 193 -21.89 12.05 -5.13
C ILE A 193 -22.95 13.14 -5.14
N HIS A 194 -23.61 13.38 -4.00
CA HIS A 194 -24.73 14.31 -3.91
C HIS A 194 -24.92 14.92 -2.51
N TYR A 195 -25.95 15.73 -2.31
CA TYR A 195 -26.27 16.35 -1.01
C TYR A 195 -26.68 15.33 0.06
N GLY A 196 -26.11 15.44 1.26
CA GLY A 196 -26.34 14.56 2.41
C GLY A 196 -27.16 15.16 3.56
N GLY A 197 -27.56 16.44 3.48
CA GLY A 197 -28.27 17.10 4.59
C GLY A 197 -27.38 18.01 5.45
N GLU A 198 -28.02 18.77 6.34
CA GLU A 198 -27.39 19.80 7.19
C GLU A 198 -26.60 19.33 8.43
N GLY A 199 -26.83 18.14 9.00
CA GLY A 199 -26.17 17.82 10.29
C GLY A 199 -26.12 16.33 10.69
N PRO A 200 -25.40 16.01 11.78
CA PRO A 200 -25.14 14.64 12.24
C PRO A 200 -26.40 13.91 12.74
N ARG A 201 -27.50 14.64 12.96
CA ARG A 201 -28.81 14.09 13.34
C ARG A 201 -29.69 13.74 12.13
N ASN A 202 -29.25 14.05 10.91
CA ASN A 202 -29.93 13.55 9.73
C ASN A 202 -29.85 12.04 9.73
N ARG A 203 -31.01 11.41 9.67
CA ARG A 203 -31.08 9.94 9.65
C ARG A 203 -30.34 9.50 8.39
N THR A 204 -29.29 8.69 8.58
CA THR A 204 -28.53 8.06 7.49
C THR A 204 -29.40 7.30 6.48
N SER A 205 -30.65 7.00 6.85
CA SER A 205 -31.72 6.54 5.95
C SER A 205 -32.01 7.47 4.76
N ASN A 206 -31.60 8.74 4.81
CA ASN A 206 -31.76 9.70 3.72
C ASN A 206 -30.58 9.70 2.74
N TRP A 207 -29.51 8.95 3.01
CA TRP A 207 -28.24 9.07 2.29
C TRP A 207 -28.13 8.22 1.03
N SER A 208 -29.21 7.57 0.58
CA SER A 208 -29.24 6.66 -0.58
C SER A 208 -28.16 5.58 -0.49
N GLU A 209 -28.54 4.32 -0.26
CA GLU A 209 -27.60 3.22 -0.05
C GLU A 209 -26.50 3.18 -1.13
N GLY A 210 -25.24 3.31 -0.70
CA GLY A 210 -24.03 3.32 -1.55
C GLY A 210 -23.59 4.68 -2.10
N CYS A 211 -24.42 5.72 -2.04
CA CYS A 211 -24.00 7.06 -2.44
C CYS A 211 -23.03 7.68 -1.42
N GLN A 212 -22.22 8.61 -1.90
CA GLN A 212 -21.36 9.43 -1.06
C GLN A 212 -21.95 10.83 -0.98
N THR A 213 -21.88 11.45 0.19
CA THR A 213 -22.69 12.64 0.45
C THR A 213 -21.94 13.81 1.05
N VAL A 214 -22.28 15.01 0.58
CA VAL A 214 -21.72 16.28 1.05
C VAL A 214 -22.63 16.87 2.12
N LYS A 215 -22.05 17.29 3.24
CA LYS A 215 -22.79 17.95 4.33
C LYS A 215 -23.04 19.42 4.01
N GLY A 216 -24.27 19.86 4.23
CA GLY A 216 -24.70 21.26 4.14
C GLY A 216 -25.02 21.71 2.71
N LEU A 217 -26.15 22.40 2.53
CA LEU A 217 -26.64 22.78 1.21
C LEU A 217 -25.68 23.76 0.53
N ASP A 218 -25.14 24.70 1.29
CA ASP A 218 -24.18 25.69 0.79
C ASP A 218 -22.88 25.05 0.29
N ASN A 219 -22.37 24.06 1.03
CA ASN A 219 -21.20 23.28 0.63
C ASN A 219 -21.47 22.49 -0.65
N TYR A 220 -22.64 21.86 -0.75
CA TYR A 220 -23.03 21.11 -1.94
C TYR A 220 -23.21 22.02 -3.17
N ILE A 221 -23.83 23.19 -3.02
CA ILE A 221 -23.94 24.21 -4.08
C ILE A 221 -22.54 24.71 -4.48
N ARG A 222 -21.68 24.99 -3.51
CA ARG A 222 -20.29 25.41 -3.75
C ARG A 222 -19.51 24.35 -4.53
N LEU A 223 -19.64 23.06 -4.17
CA LEU A 223 -19.01 21.96 -4.89
C LEU A 223 -19.44 21.95 -6.36
N LEU A 224 -20.75 21.98 -6.63
CA LEU A 224 -21.26 21.95 -7.99
C LEU A 224 -20.87 23.19 -8.79
N LYS A 225 -20.86 24.37 -8.16
CA LYS A 225 -20.38 25.58 -8.82
C LYS A 225 -18.92 25.48 -9.27
N ILE A 226 -18.03 24.86 -8.48
CA ILE A 226 -16.63 24.62 -8.88
C ILE A 226 -16.57 23.62 -10.03
N LEU A 227 -17.30 22.50 -9.95
CA LEU A 227 -17.31 21.48 -10.98
C LEU A 227 -17.83 21.98 -12.33
N GLU A 228 -18.89 22.79 -12.30
CA GLU A 228 -19.50 23.32 -13.52
C GLU A 228 -18.61 24.34 -14.26
N GLN A 229 -17.61 24.94 -13.59
CA GLN A 229 -16.63 25.81 -14.23
C GLN A 229 -15.69 25.05 -15.20
N ASP A 230 -15.54 23.74 -15.04
CA ASP A 230 -14.76 22.92 -15.96
C ASP A 230 -15.63 22.44 -17.14
N TYR A 231 -15.74 23.27 -18.17
CA TYR A 231 -16.52 22.96 -19.37
C TYR A 231 -16.02 21.75 -20.19
N SER A 232 -14.90 21.11 -19.83
CA SER A 232 -14.54 19.82 -20.45
C SER A 232 -15.35 18.66 -19.90
N LEU A 233 -15.97 18.80 -18.73
CA LEU A 233 -16.69 17.70 -18.09
C LEU A 233 -17.96 17.36 -18.87
N ALA A 234 -18.23 16.07 -19.00
CA ALA A 234 -19.48 15.56 -19.55
C ALA A 234 -20.67 15.95 -18.67
N GLY A 235 -21.75 16.42 -19.30
CA GLY A 235 -22.95 16.93 -18.65
C GLY A 235 -22.94 18.43 -18.34
N THR A 236 -21.90 19.17 -18.75
CA THR A 236 -21.78 20.63 -18.53
C THR A 236 -22.72 21.46 -19.39
N ILE A 237 -23.22 20.93 -20.51
CA ILE A 237 -24.28 21.61 -21.29
C ILE A 237 -25.53 21.90 -20.45
N ASN A 238 -25.70 21.17 -19.34
CA ASN A 238 -26.77 21.32 -18.37
C ASN A 238 -26.33 22.07 -17.10
N ASN A 239 -25.28 22.91 -17.16
CA ASN A 239 -24.87 23.73 -16.02
C ASN A 239 -26.02 24.57 -15.47
N GLU A 240 -26.12 24.68 -14.15
CA GLU A 240 -27.22 25.36 -13.46
C GLU A 240 -26.76 26.62 -12.69
N LEU A 241 -25.49 26.69 -12.29
CA LEU A 241 -24.94 27.75 -11.42
C LEU A 241 -23.90 28.64 -12.12
N VAL A 242 -23.41 28.22 -13.28
CA VAL A 242 -22.47 28.96 -14.13
C VAL A 242 -22.97 28.99 -15.58
N ALA A 243 -22.28 29.74 -16.44
CA ALA A 243 -22.68 29.83 -17.84
C ALA A 243 -22.66 28.44 -18.51
N LYS A 244 -23.67 28.19 -19.35
CA LYS A 244 -23.77 26.96 -20.13
C LYS A 244 -22.83 27.04 -21.33
N PRO A 245 -21.93 26.05 -21.54
CA PRO A 245 -21.14 25.98 -22.76
C PRO A 245 -22.04 25.66 -23.97
N ALA A 246 -21.58 26.04 -25.16
CA ALA A 246 -22.30 25.79 -26.41
C ALA A 246 -22.35 24.29 -26.80
N THR A 247 -21.36 23.52 -26.35
CA THR A 247 -21.27 22.07 -26.58
C THR A 247 -20.97 21.38 -25.26
N ASP A 248 -21.47 20.14 -25.11
CA ASP A 248 -21.15 19.35 -23.93
C ASP A 248 -19.67 18.95 -23.91
N GLY A 249 -19.11 18.93 -22.70
CA GLY A 249 -17.81 18.34 -22.49
C GLY A 249 -17.83 16.83 -22.72
N LYS A 250 -16.65 16.23 -22.88
CA LYS A 250 -16.49 14.78 -23.14
C LYS A 250 -15.74 14.06 -22.03
N ARG A 251 -15.14 14.79 -21.11
CA ARG A 251 -14.24 14.27 -20.07
C ARG A 251 -15.04 13.82 -18.84
N ALA A 252 -14.63 12.74 -18.21
CA ALA A 252 -15.08 12.43 -16.87
C ALA A 252 -14.16 13.10 -15.84
N VAL A 253 -14.71 13.53 -14.70
CA VAL A 253 -13.88 13.95 -13.57
C VAL A 253 -13.33 12.71 -12.88
N VAL A 254 -12.03 12.71 -12.59
CA VAL A 254 -11.38 11.61 -11.89
C VAL A 254 -11.50 11.81 -10.39
N TYR A 255 -11.87 10.73 -9.70
CA TYR A 255 -12.09 10.67 -8.27
C TYR A 255 -11.23 9.58 -7.64
N ALA A 256 -10.25 9.98 -6.83
CA ALA A 256 -9.47 9.06 -6.01
C ALA A 256 -10.12 8.90 -4.63
N LEU A 257 -10.53 7.69 -4.26
CA LEU A 257 -10.97 7.36 -2.90
C LEU A 257 -9.84 6.65 -2.18
N LEU A 258 -9.45 7.16 -1.01
CA LEU A 258 -8.31 6.70 -0.22
C LEU A 258 -8.58 6.83 1.28
N ASP A 259 -7.73 6.21 2.09
CA ASP A 259 -7.79 6.39 3.54
C ASP A 259 -7.09 7.70 3.95
N GLY A 260 -7.69 8.44 4.89
CA GLY A 260 -7.22 9.74 5.35
C GLY A 260 -5.79 9.75 5.89
N HIS A 261 -5.34 8.64 6.47
CA HIS A 261 -3.97 8.51 6.95
C HIS A 261 -2.93 8.58 5.83
N GLN A 262 -3.30 8.28 4.59
CA GLN A 262 -2.40 8.36 3.44
C GLN A 262 -2.00 9.82 3.13
N ILE A 263 -2.85 10.80 3.45
CA ILE A 263 -2.48 12.23 3.36
C ILE A 263 -1.37 12.55 4.37
N ALA A 264 -1.49 12.03 5.58
CA ALA A 264 -0.46 12.22 6.61
C ALA A 264 0.85 11.54 6.20
N ASP A 265 0.78 10.29 5.70
CA ASP A 265 1.95 9.55 5.23
C ASP A 265 2.67 10.24 4.06
N GLU A 266 1.94 10.91 3.14
CA GLU A 266 2.53 11.66 2.02
C GLU A 266 3.38 12.87 2.47
N THR A 267 3.14 13.37 3.69
CA THR A 267 3.93 14.47 4.27
C THR A 267 4.94 13.99 5.31
N LYS A 268 4.98 12.68 5.58
CA LYS A 268 5.73 12.10 6.68
C LYS A 268 7.23 12.11 6.39
N VAL A 269 7.97 12.61 7.36
CA VAL A 269 9.43 12.60 7.42
C VAL A 269 9.83 11.73 8.59
N GLN A 270 10.56 10.65 8.32
CA GLN A 270 10.99 9.70 9.33
C GLN A 270 12.46 9.35 9.13
N VAL A 271 13.29 9.63 10.13
CA VAL A 271 14.71 9.25 10.05
C VAL A 271 14.85 7.85 10.61
N LYS A 272 15.66 7.02 9.96
CA LYS A 272 16.01 5.69 10.45
C LYS A 272 17.50 5.64 10.73
N PHE A 273 17.87 5.27 11.95
CA PHE A 273 19.26 5.11 12.34
C PHE A 273 19.66 3.66 12.22
N LEU A 274 20.62 3.41 11.34
CA LEU A 274 21.21 2.09 11.15
C LEU A 274 22.70 2.14 11.47
N ASP A 275 23.20 1.05 12.05
CA ASP A 275 24.62 0.87 12.24
C ASP A 275 25.35 0.55 10.91
N ARG A 276 26.66 0.32 10.98
CA ARG A 276 27.50 0.03 9.80
C ARG A 276 27.15 -1.27 9.07
N ILE A 277 26.42 -2.18 9.70
CA ILE A 277 25.96 -3.45 9.11
C ILE A 277 24.44 -3.44 8.84
N LEU A 278 23.84 -2.24 8.79
CA LEU A 278 22.43 -1.99 8.51
C LEU A 278 21.47 -2.54 9.57
N GLN A 279 21.93 -2.70 10.82
CA GLN A 279 21.05 -3.05 11.94
C GLN A 279 20.42 -1.80 12.56
N PRO A 280 19.15 -1.87 12.98
CA PRO A 280 18.50 -0.84 13.79
C PRO A 280 19.35 -0.39 14.98
N MET A 281 19.58 0.92 15.10
CA MET A 281 20.16 1.46 16.33
C MET A 281 19.03 1.81 17.30
N ILE A 282 18.92 1.05 18.40
CA ILE A 282 17.85 1.17 19.40
C ILE A 282 18.26 2.18 20.48
N ASP A 283 17.28 2.90 21.05
CA ASP A 283 17.46 3.81 22.19
C ASP A 283 18.42 5.00 21.95
N VAL A 284 18.66 5.33 20.69
CA VAL A 284 19.53 6.45 20.30
C VAL A 284 18.78 7.76 20.46
N TRP A 285 19.31 8.64 21.30
CA TRP A 285 18.76 9.99 21.46
C TRP A 285 19.00 10.83 20.21
N TYR A 286 17.93 11.44 19.70
CA TYR A 286 17.99 12.33 18.56
C TYR A 286 17.29 13.68 18.82
N GLU A 287 17.71 14.67 18.04
CA GLU A 287 16.96 15.89 17.74
C GLU A 287 16.96 16.04 16.22
N ILE A 288 15.79 16.00 15.60
CA ILE A 288 15.63 16.18 14.15
C ILE A 288 14.86 17.47 13.92
N ARG A 289 15.38 18.30 13.01
CA ARG A 289 14.74 19.54 12.57
C ARG A 289 14.47 19.51 11.08
N HIS A 290 13.31 20.00 10.68
CA HIS A 290 12.89 20.16 9.29
C HIS A 290 11.98 21.38 9.17
N GLY A 291 12.45 22.43 8.49
CA GLY A 291 11.82 23.75 8.57
C GLY A 291 11.76 24.23 10.02
N ASP A 292 10.60 24.69 10.46
CA ASP A 292 10.34 25.17 11.83
C ASP A 292 10.01 24.05 12.83
N GLN A 293 9.90 22.81 12.36
CA GLN A 293 9.55 21.67 13.22
C GLN A 293 10.79 21.03 13.83
N THR A 294 10.67 20.63 15.09
CA THR A 294 11.68 19.88 15.82
C THR A 294 11.04 18.71 16.55
N ILE A 295 11.60 17.51 16.40
CA ILE A 295 11.28 16.36 17.24
C ILE A 295 12.51 15.92 18.01
N THR A 296 12.29 15.46 19.23
CA THR A 296 13.31 14.84 20.07
C THR A 296 12.77 13.54 20.63
N GLY A 297 13.66 12.59 20.89
CA GLY A 297 13.27 11.32 21.45
C GLY A 297 14.37 10.28 21.34
N LYS A 298 13.99 9.03 21.55
CA LYS A 298 14.82 7.87 21.31
C LYS A 298 14.29 7.07 20.12
N THR A 299 15.18 6.43 19.39
CA THR A 299 14.79 5.46 18.37
C THR A 299 14.11 4.26 19.00
N ASP A 300 13.14 3.68 18.29
CA ASP A 300 12.47 2.45 18.71
C ASP A 300 13.31 1.20 18.39
N GLN A 301 12.71 0.03 18.61
CA GLN A 301 13.29 -1.29 18.33
C GLN A 301 13.66 -1.50 16.85
N ASP A 302 13.04 -0.75 15.94
CA ASP A 302 13.33 -0.79 14.52
C ASP A 302 14.32 0.31 14.10
N GLY A 303 14.83 1.10 15.05
CA GLY A 303 15.76 2.21 14.78
C GLY A 303 15.08 3.42 14.19
N ASP A 304 13.74 3.45 14.21
CA ASP A 304 12.94 4.52 13.65
C ASP A 304 12.80 5.67 14.65
N THR A 305 12.80 6.90 14.15
CA THR A 305 12.41 8.06 14.94
C THR A 305 10.91 8.28 14.93
N GLY A 306 10.45 9.19 15.79
CA GLY A 306 9.17 9.85 15.64
C GLY A 306 9.04 10.52 14.27
N ALA A 307 7.81 10.85 13.90
CA ALA A 307 7.49 11.45 12.61
C ALA A 307 7.50 12.99 12.71
N LEU A 308 8.13 13.62 11.72
CA LEU A 308 7.91 15.01 11.36
C LEU A 308 6.95 15.06 10.18
N TYR A 309 6.25 16.16 9.98
CA TYR A 309 5.32 16.30 8.85
C TYR A 309 5.67 17.56 8.06
N GLY A 310 6.32 17.40 6.92
CA GLY A 310 6.94 18.49 6.16
C GLY A 310 6.61 18.41 4.67
N HIS A 311 6.44 19.56 4.04
CA HIS A 311 6.06 19.65 2.64
C HIS A 311 7.21 20.09 1.73
N ASP A 312 8.03 21.05 2.16
CA ASP A 312 9.00 21.66 1.25
C ASP A 312 10.15 20.67 0.94
N PRO A 313 10.39 20.34 -0.34
CA PRO A 313 11.55 19.55 -0.74
C PRO A 313 12.88 20.30 -0.57
N LYS A 314 12.85 21.64 -0.43
CA LYS A 314 14.03 22.50 -0.21
C LYS A 314 14.44 22.58 1.26
N ASP A 315 13.51 22.28 2.17
CA ASP A 315 13.81 22.23 3.60
C ASP A 315 14.86 21.14 3.87
N LYS A 316 15.96 21.57 4.49
CA LYS A 316 17.02 20.65 4.88
C LYS A 316 16.62 19.92 6.16
N ILE A 317 16.85 18.61 6.17
CA ILE A 317 16.74 17.81 7.39
C ILE A 317 18.05 17.96 8.16
N SER A 318 17.98 18.56 9.34
CA SER A 318 19.10 18.64 10.27
C SER A 318 18.93 17.59 11.36
N VAL A 319 19.93 16.75 11.53
CA VAL A 319 19.90 15.68 12.54
C VAL A 319 21.04 15.89 13.53
N LYS A 320 20.71 15.95 14.81
CA LYS A 320 21.65 15.80 15.91
C LYS A 320 21.38 14.47 16.60
N VAL A 321 22.44 13.77 16.91
CA VAL A 321 22.40 12.48 17.60
C VAL A 321 23.23 12.60 18.86
N LYS A 322 22.77 12.03 19.97
CA LYS A 322 23.52 11.98 21.23
C LYS A 322 23.74 10.52 21.60
N GLY A 323 25.01 10.10 21.66
CA GLY A 323 25.36 8.77 22.16
C GLY A 323 25.15 8.64 23.67
N PRO A 324 25.09 7.42 24.21
CA PRO A 324 24.96 7.17 25.65
C PRO A 324 26.12 7.77 26.48
N VAL A 325 27.30 7.98 25.87
CA VAL A 325 28.50 8.51 26.53
C VAL A 325 28.69 10.03 26.35
N GLY A 326 27.64 10.75 25.97
CA GLY A 326 27.60 12.22 26.09
C GLY A 326 28.04 13.04 24.86
N ASP A 327 28.69 12.44 23.85
CA ASP A 327 29.06 13.17 22.64
C ASP A 327 27.84 13.40 21.73
N ALA A 328 27.40 14.66 21.66
CA ALA A 328 26.40 15.11 20.70
C ALA A 328 27.06 15.37 19.35
N LYS A 329 26.67 14.61 18.32
CA LYS A 329 27.17 14.77 16.96
C LYS A 329 26.09 15.38 16.07
N LYS A 330 26.39 16.53 15.48
CA LYS A 330 25.57 17.13 14.43
C LYS A 330 25.95 16.51 13.08
N LEU A 331 24.99 15.91 12.40
CA LEU A 331 25.20 15.36 11.07
C LEU A 331 25.10 16.48 10.02
N PRO A 332 25.77 16.35 8.87
CA PRO A 332 25.58 17.27 7.76
C PRO A 332 24.09 17.35 7.40
N PRO A 333 23.54 18.56 7.22
CA PRO A 333 22.16 18.69 6.81
C PRO A 333 21.98 18.05 5.43
N MET A 334 20.96 17.19 5.31
CA MET A 334 20.65 16.53 4.04
C MET A 334 19.42 17.18 3.42
N GLN A 335 19.50 17.44 2.11
CA GLN A 335 18.36 17.84 1.31
C GLN A 335 17.87 16.60 0.57
N ALA A 336 16.57 16.30 0.67
CA ALA A 336 15.98 15.24 -0.12
C ALA A 336 16.06 15.62 -1.61
N LYS A 337 16.30 14.63 -2.48
CA LYS A 337 16.14 14.88 -3.93
C LYS A 337 14.68 15.20 -4.22
N GLU A 338 14.44 16.05 -5.21
CA GLU A 338 13.10 16.43 -5.69
C GLU A 338 12.22 15.25 -6.18
N SER A 339 12.67 14.01 -6.08
CA SER A 339 11.98 12.82 -6.56
C SER A 339 11.93 11.67 -5.52
N VAL A 340 12.39 11.89 -4.28
CA VAL A 340 12.49 10.85 -3.24
C VAL A 340 11.83 11.37 -1.97
N PHE A 341 10.54 11.10 -1.80
CA PHE A 341 9.72 11.85 -0.82
C PHE A 341 9.02 11.06 0.27
N HIS A 342 9.16 9.74 0.27
CA HIS A 342 9.20 9.08 1.57
C HIS A 342 10.55 9.42 2.16
N LYS A 343 10.59 10.44 3.03
CA LYS A 343 11.82 10.91 3.67
C LYS A 343 12.24 9.91 4.74
N TYR A 344 12.53 8.67 4.34
CA TYR A 344 13.37 7.73 5.08
C TYR A 344 14.81 8.17 4.92
N LEU A 345 15.24 9.04 5.83
CA LEU A 345 16.65 9.39 5.88
C LEU A 345 17.37 8.29 6.63
N CYS A 346 18.03 7.40 5.89
CA CYS A 346 18.90 6.39 6.50
C CYS A 346 20.23 7.06 6.86
N VAL A 347 20.48 7.22 8.15
CA VAL A 347 21.78 7.66 8.65
C VAL A 347 22.62 6.43 8.94
N ILE A 348 23.69 6.24 8.16
CA ILE A 348 24.71 5.22 8.40
C ILE A 348 25.93 5.95 8.99
N SER A 349 26.24 5.72 10.26
CA SER A 349 27.41 6.35 10.89
C SER A 349 28.64 5.46 10.82
N PRO A 350 29.72 5.83 10.10
CA PRO A 350 30.96 5.08 10.11
C PRO A 350 31.82 5.33 11.37
N LYS A 351 31.44 6.27 12.26
CA LYS A 351 32.27 6.74 13.39
C LYS A 351 31.53 6.95 14.71
N VAL A 352 30.24 6.63 14.80
CA VAL A 352 29.58 6.59 16.11
C VAL A 352 29.87 5.21 16.66
N LEU A 353 31.00 5.09 17.36
CA LEU A 353 31.23 3.99 18.29
C LEU A 353 30.15 4.11 19.36
N CYS A 354 29.06 3.37 19.21
CA CYS A 354 28.22 3.02 20.35
C CYS A 354 28.91 1.88 21.10
N ASP A 355 30.14 2.11 21.54
CA ASP A 355 30.79 1.21 22.49
C ASP A 355 29.97 1.32 23.78
N GLY A 356 29.22 0.26 24.09
CA GLY A 356 28.41 0.17 25.30
C GLY A 356 26.89 0.08 25.11
N LEU A 357 26.35 -0.04 23.88
CA LEU A 357 24.97 -0.54 23.72
C LEU A 357 25.01 -2.06 23.68
N SER A 358 24.33 -2.68 24.64
CA SER A 358 24.18 -4.12 24.81
C SER A 358 23.78 -4.76 23.48
N ARG A 359 24.70 -5.51 22.87
CA ARG A 359 24.31 -6.54 21.91
C ARG A 359 23.57 -7.62 22.71
N PRO A 360 22.49 -8.21 22.19
CA PRO A 360 21.83 -9.33 22.86
C PRO A 360 22.78 -10.51 23.14
N ASP A 361 23.86 -10.67 22.35
CA ASP A 361 24.69 -11.88 22.36
C ASP A 361 26.22 -11.66 22.37
N ALA A 362 26.76 -10.60 22.98
CA ALA A 362 28.23 -10.41 22.99
C ALA A 362 28.88 -10.84 24.31
N ASP A 363 29.14 -12.14 24.43
CA ASP A 363 30.17 -12.67 25.34
C ASP A 363 31.56 -12.15 24.93
N HIS A 364 32.35 -11.80 25.94
CA HIS A 364 33.66 -11.17 25.87
C HIS A 364 34.68 -11.94 25.01
N LYS A 365 35.42 -11.20 24.17
CA LYS A 365 36.89 -11.18 24.12
C LYS A 365 37.37 -10.04 23.22
N GLU A 366 38.17 -9.13 23.78
CA GLU A 366 38.90 -8.10 23.04
C GLU A 366 40.01 -8.75 22.20
N PRO A 367 40.20 -8.32 20.94
CA PRO A 367 41.48 -8.46 20.25
C PRO A 367 42.27 -7.15 20.30
N GLU A 368 43.51 -7.24 20.78
CA GLU A 368 44.54 -6.21 20.62
C GLU A 368 44.73 -5.85 19.14
N ILE A 369 44.73 -4.56 18.82
CA ILE A 369 45.07 -4.07 17.48
C ILE A 369 46.43 -3.38 17.56
N ASP A 370 47.43 -4.08 17.03
CA ASP A 370 48.75 -3.58 16.73
C ASP A 370 48.70 -2.56 15.58
N LYS A 371 49.56 -1.55 15.68
CA LYS A 371 49.65 -0.41 14.76
C LYS A 371 50.49 -0.81 13.56
N THR A 372 49.92 -0.81 12.35
CA THR A 372 50.74 -0.59 11.15
C THR A 372 49.96 -0.01 9.95
N GLN A 373 50.25 1.27 9.73
CA GLN A 373 50.42 2.00 8.48
C GLN A 373 49.69 1.57 7.19
N SER A 374 48.84 2.50 6.75
CA SER A 374 48.38 2.72 5.38
C SER A 374 49.53 2.79 4.36
N LYS A 375 49.45 1.99 3.29
CA LYS A 375 50.09 2.27 2.01
C LYS A 375 49.07 2.14 0.88
N THR A 376 48.89 3.26 0.20
CA THR A 376 48.14 3.41 -1.04
C THR A 376 48.87 2.74 -2.20
N HIS A 377 48.19 1.87 -2.94
CA HIS A 377 48.63 1.44 -4.27
C HIS A 377 47.60 1.84 -5.32
N LYS A 378 48.00 2.77 -6.19
CA LYS A 378 47.39 3.04 -7.50
C LYS A 378 47.70 1.86 -8.42
N HIS A 379 46.68 1.24 -8.99
CA HIS A 379 46.84 0.40 -10.18
C HIS A 379 46.00 0.94 -11.33
N HIS A 380 46.70 1.34 -12.39
CA HIS A 380 46.17 1.45 -13.74
C HIS A 380 45.64 0.09 -14.19
N ASN A 381 44.42 0.02 -14.73
CA ASN A 381 44.11 -1.05 -15.66
C ASN A 381 43.15 -0.61 -16.76
N LYS A 382 43.45 -1.13 -17.94
CA LYS A 382 43.00 -0.72 -19.28
C LYS A 382 41.49 -0.88 -19.47
N GLU A 383 40.89 0.08 -20.18
CA GLU A 383 39.50 0.03 -20.65
C GLU A 383 39.27 -1.19 -21.56
N ARG A 384 38.31 -2.04 -21.16
CA ARG A 384 37.64 -3.01 -22.04
C ARG A 384 36.24 -2.46 -22.33
N LYS A 385 35.85 -2.41 -23.60
CA LYS A 385 34.49 -2.07 -24.04
C LYS A 385 33.47 -3.00 -23.38
N PRO A 386 32.41 -2.49 -22.74
CA PRO A 386 31.39 -3.35 -22.13
C PRO A 386 30.45 -3.91 -23.20
N VAL A 387 30.36 -5.23 -23.24
CA VAL A 387 29.23 -5.97 -23.85
C VAL A 387 27.99 -5.61 -23.05
N SER A 388 26.93 -5.16 -23.72
CA SER A 388 25.66 -4.75 -23.10
C SER A 388 25.07 -5.89 -22.26
N LYS A 389 25.28 -5.84 -20.94
CA LYS A 389 24.48 -6.59 -19.99
C LYS A 389 23.26 -5.73 -19.69
N VAL A 390 22.07 -6.24 -19.97
CA VAL A 390 20.83 -5.69 -19.42
C VAL A 390 20.99 -5.74 -17.89
N GLU A 391 21.23 -4.59 -17.27
CA GLU A 391 21.34 -4.49 -15.82
C GLU A 391 19.95 -4.71 -15.19
N VAL A 392 19.91 -5.61 -14.22
CA VAL A 392 18.72 -5.97 -13.46
C VAL A 392 18.16 -4.72 -12.76
N PRO A 393 16.85 -4.42 -12.85
CA PRO A 393 16.22 -3.39 -12.03
C PRO A 393 16.48 -3.68 -10.54
N LYS A 394 17.19 -2.78 -9.86
CA LYS A 394 17.67 -2.97 -8.47
C LYS A 394 16.54 -3.21 -7.46
N ASP A 395 15.32 -2.80 -7.78
CA ASP A 395 14.10 -2.97 -6.99
C ASP A 395 13.60 -4.42 -6.91
N ARG A 396 14.07 -5.32 -7.79
CA ARG A 396 13.59 -6.71 -7.89
C ARG A 396 14.48 -7.76 -7.20
N ASN A 397 15.60 -7.34 -6.60
CA ASN A 397 16.46 -8.24 -5.80
C ASN A 397 15.86 -8.53 -4.41
N PRO A 398 16.22 -9.65 -3.76
CA PRO A 398 15.94 -9.87 -2.34
C PRO A 398 16.42 -8.69 -1.49
N LEU A 399 15.58 -8.21 -0.56
CA LEU A 399 15.94 -7.14 0.38
C LEU A 399 16.43 -7.69 1.72
N GLU A 400 15.81 -8.79 2.17
CA GLU A 400 16.15 -9.39 3.46
C GLU A 400 17.54 -10.00 3.44
N LYS A 401 18.19 -10.00 4.60
CA LYS A 401 19.44 -10.75 4.79
C LYS A 401 19.12 -12.23 4.65
N PRO A 402 19.86 -12.98 3.82
CA PRO A 402 19.58 -14.40 3.64
C PRO A 402 19.81 -15.14 4.96
N ILE A 403 19.09 -16.23 5.17
CA ILE A 403 19.30 -17.11 6.32
C ILE A 403 20.72 -17.69 6.19
N PRO A 404 21.61 -17.54 7.18
CA PRO A 404 22.91 -18.20 7.18
C PRO A 404 22.79 -19.72 6.96
N ASP A 405 23.74 -20.32 6.26
CA ASP A 405 23.67 -21.74 5.89
C ASP A 405 23.75 -22.67 7.13
N ASP A 406 24.49 -22.28 8.16
CA ASP A 406 24.53 -22.96 9.45
C ASP A 406 23.18 -22.89 10.19
N GLU A 407 22.54 -21.72 10.20
CA GLU A 407 21.20 -21.57 10.77
C GLU A 407 20.13 -22.36 10.00
N PHE A 408 20.28 -22.48 8.68
CA PHE A 408 19.39 -23.29 7.86
C PHE A 408 19.50 -24.79 8.17
N GLU A 409 20.67 -25.26 8.60
CA GLU A 409 20.96 -26.65 8.98
C GLU A 409 20.66 -26.96 10.46
N ASP A 410 20.34 -25.96 11.29
CA ASP A 410 20.05 -26.15 12.72
C ASP A 410 18.67 -26.80 12.95
N CYS A 411 18.61 -28.13 12.85
CA CYS A 411 17.41 -28.91 13.10
C CYS A 411 16.91 -28.86 14.55
N ASN A 412 17.70 -28.31 15.49
CA ASN A 412 17.37 -28.22 16.90
C ASN A 412 16.89 -26.82 17.31
N ALA A 413 16.74 -25.89 16.35
CA ALA A 413 16.32 -24.51 16.61
C ALA A 413 14.95 -24.37 17.29
N LEU A 414 14.09 -25.40 17.24
CA LEU A 414 12.83 -25.47 17.99
C LEU A 414 12.62 -26.88 18.54
N SER A 415 12.13 -26.97 19.77
CA SER A 415 11.61 -28.23 20.34
C SER A 415 10.27 -28.61 19.71
N GLN A 416 9.86 -29.88 19.87
CA GLN A 416 8.55 -30.33 19.40
C GLN A 416 7.42 -29.54 20.08
N GLU A 417 7.52 -29.24 21.38
CA GLU A 417 6.51 -28.48 22.13
C GLU A 417 6.36 -27.05 21.62
N GLN A 418 7.47 -26.42 21.22
CA GLN A 418 7.45 -25.10 20.60
C GLN A 418 6.76 -25.16 19.24
N ILE A 419 7.06 -26.17 18.42
CA ILE A 419 6.38 -26.40 17.14
C ILE A 419 4.87 -26.62 17.36
N THR A 420 4.48 -27.47 18.31
CA THR A 420 3.09 -27.69 18.70
C THR A 420 2.39 -26.38 19.06
N SER A 421 3.03 -25.55 19.87
CA SER A 421 2.48 -24.27 20.34
C SER A 421 2.28 -23.29 19.17
N ILE A 422 3.26 -23.19 18.27
CA ILE A 422 3.18 -22.34 17.07
C ILE A 422 2.04 -22.78 16.15
N ILE A 423 1.94 -24.08 15.87
CA ILE A 423 0.91 -24.60 14.98
C ILE A 423 -0.48 -24.44 15.62
N LYS A 424 -0.65 -24.78 16.89
CA LYS A 424 -1.95 -24.63 17.59
C LYS A 424 -2.45 -23.19 17.64
N ALA A 425 -1.56 -22.23 17.87
CA ALA A 425 -1.91 -20.81 17.87
C ALA A 425 -2.43 -20.33 16.51
N ASN A 426 -2.09 -21.00 15.41
CA ASN A 426 -2.50 -20.63 14.07
C ASN A 426 -3.64 -21.50 13.52
N ASN A 427 -3.59 -22.81 13.72
CA ASN A 427 -4.63 -23.77 13.32
C ASN A 427 -4.48 -25.09 14.12
N ALA A 428 -5.28 -25.24 15.19
CA ALA A 428 -5.24 -26.42 16.06
C ALA A 428 -5.54 -27.75 15.34
N THR A 429 -6.36 -27.74 14.28
CA THR A 429 -6.71 -28.95 13.51
C THR A 429 -5.48 -29.64 12.92
N LEU A 430 -4.44 -28.88 12.55
CA LEU A 430 -3.19 -29.45 12.04
C LEU A 430 -2.48 -30.33 13.07
N VAL A 431 -2.54 -29.98 14.35
CA VAL A 431 -1.99 -30.81 15.43
C VAL A 431 -2.99 -31.91 15.81
N ASP A 432 -4.23 -31.53 16.10
CA ASP A 432 -5.18 -32.43 16.73
C ASP A 432 -5.55 -33.60 15.79
N THR A 433 -5.76 -33.31 14.50
CA THR A 433 -6.16 -34.30 13.49
C THR A 433 -4.97 -34.87 12.72
N TYR A 434 -4.04 -34.03 12.27
CA TYR A 434 -3.00 -34.44 11.31
C TYR A 434 -1.62 -34.65 11.93
N LYS A 435 -1.43 -34.39 13.23
CA LYS A 435 -0.15 -34.52 13.93
C LYS A 435 0.99 -33.77 13.21
N ALA A 436 0.67 -32.62 12.62
CA ALA A 436 1.59 -31.86 11.77
C ALA A 436 2.84 -31.38 12.52
N ASP A 437 2.74 -31.15 13.82
CA ASP A 437 3.86 -30.82 14.72
C ASP A 437 4.89 -31.95 14.80
N GLU A 438 4.44 -33.19 15.06
CA GLU A 438 5.30 -34.37 15.05
C GLU A 438 5.95 -34.58 13.66
N LEU A 439 5.18 -34.38 12.60
CA LEU A 439 5.63 -34.55 11.22
C LEU A 439 6.68 -33.51 10.84
N ILE A 440 6.50 -32.24 11.21
CA ILE A 440 7.50 -31.19 11.00
C ILE A 440 8.77 -31.48 11.79
N TYR A 441 8.64 -31.85 13.08
CA TYR A 441 9.79 -32.17 13.91
C TYR A 441 10.60 -33.34 13.33
N LYS A 442 9.93 -34.46 12.97
CA LYS A 442 10.58 -35.62 12.34
C LYS A 442 11.23 -35.26 11.01
N ALA A 443 10.56 -34.49 10.16
CA ALA A 443 11.11 -34.06 8.88
C ALA A 443 12.34 -33.15 9.06
N ALA A 444 12.29 -32.19 9.98
CA ALA A 444 13.42 -31.32 10.31
C ALA A 444 14.66 -32.12 10.74
N GLN A 445 14.46 -33.12 11.61
CA GLN A 445 15.52 -34.01 12.07
C GLN A 445 16.07 -34.90 10.94
N ASN A 446 15.19 -35.56 10.19
CA ASN A 446 15.58 -36.48 9.11
C ASN A 446 16.36 -35.78 7.98
N TYR A 447 15.95 -34.55 7.64
CA TYR A 447 16.55 -33.79 6.55
C TYR A 447 17.60 -32.77 7.03
N LYS A 448 17.91 -32.71 8.33
CA LYS A 448 18.86 -31.73 8.90
C LYS A 448 18.53 -30.30 8.45
N LEU A 449 17.28 -29.91 8.70
CA LEU A 449 16.73 -28.61 8.36
C LEU A 449 16.20 -27.94 9.60
N ASN A 450 16.40 -26.63 9.69
CA ASN A 450 15.75 -25.83 10.71
C ASN A 450 14.22 -25.92 10.60
N PRO A 451 13.49 -26.33 11.66
CA PRO A 451 12.04 -26.51 11.61
C PRO A 451 11.28 -25.24 11.24
N LYS A 452 11.85 -24.06 11.49
CA LYS A 452 11.30 -22.76 11.09
C LYS A 452 11.14 -22.63 9.56
N ILE A 453 11.95 -23.32 8.76
CA ILE A 453 11.85 -23.36 7.29
C ILE A 453 10.50 -23.95 6.85
N LEU A 454 10.12 -25.08 7.45
CA LEU A 454 8.87 -25.78 7.14
C LEU A 454 7.66 -24.99 7.65
N LEU A 455 7.76 -24.42 8.85
CA LEU A 455 6.71 -23.55 9.41
C LEU A 455 6.49 -22.28 8.56
N ALA A 456 7.57 -21.62 8.13
CA ALA A 456 7.48 -20.43 7.27
C ALA A 456 6.89 -20.77 5.90
N THR A 457 7.25 -21.93 5.35
CA THR A 457 6.68 -22.43 4.09
C THR A 457 5.18 -22.73 4.23
N MET A 458 4.77 -23.41 5.29
CA MET A 458 3.36 -23.70 5.55
C MET A 458 2.50 -22.42 5.66
N LYS A 459 3.01 -21.41 6.37
CA LYS A 459 2.35 -20.11 6.48
C LYS A 459 2.28 -19.40 5.13
N GLN A 460 3.37 -19.36 4.39
CA GLN A 460 3.44 -18.66 3.11
C GLN A 460 2.52 -19.30 2.06
N GLU A 461 2.59 -20.61 1.90
CA GLU A 461 1.96 -21.32 0.78
C GLU A 461 0.45 -21.50 0.97
N GLN A 462 -0.01 -21.78 2.20
CA GLN A 462 -1.44 -22.04 2.46
C GLN A 462 -2.00 -21.30 3.67
N GLY A 463 -1.28 -20.35 4.27
CA GLY A 463 -1.80 -19.58 5.41
C GLY A 463 -2.19 -20.46 6.59
N TRP A 464 -1.42 -21.51 6.86
CA TRP A 464 -1.73 -22.56 7.85
C TRP A 464 -2.98 -23.40 7.53
N ALA A 465 -3.35 -23.47 6.25
CA ALA A 465 -4.55 -24.15 5.77
C ALA A 465 -5.85 -23.74 6.50
N LYS A 466 -5.95 -22.48 6.95
CA LYS A 466 -7.13 -21.94 7.63
C LYS A 466 -8.42 -22.03 6.80
N ASN A 467 -8.28 -22.19 5.49
CA ASN A 467 -9.37 -22.39 4.54
C ASN A 467 -9.67 -23.88 4.24
N GLY A 468 -9.13 -24.81 5.02
CA GLY A 468 -9.36 -26.25 4.87
C GLY A 468 -8.54 -26.95 3.78
N ARG A 469 -7.57 -26.27 3.14
CA ARG A 469 -6.72 -26.84 2.07
C ARG A 469 -5.58 -27.72 2.59
N TYR A 470 -5.90 -28.67 3.47
CA TYR A 470 -4.91 -29.57 4.09
C TYR A 470 -4.16 -30.44 3.07
N ASN A 471 -4.82 -30.83 1.99
CA ASN A 471 -4.21 -31.64 0.93
C ASN A 471 -3.20 -30.87 0.04
N LYS A 472 -2.97 -29.58 0.31
CA LYS A 472 -2.03 -28.74 -0.44
C LYS A 472 -1.10 -27.97 0.50
N LEU A 473 -0.99 -28.41 1.76
CA LEU A 473 -0.45 -27.65 2.91
C LEU A 473 0.87 -26.92 2.64
N MET A 474 1.79 -27.57 1.93
CA MET A 474 3.14 -27.04 1.68
C MET A 474 3.31 -26.43 0.28
N GLY A 475 2.25 -26.31 -0.52
CA GLY A 475 2.33 -25.70 -1.86
C GLY A 475 3.17 -26.49 -2.88
N VAL A 476 3.44 -27.77 -2.65
CA VAL A 476 4.32 -28.57 -3.53
C VAL A 476 3.64 -28.80 -4.89
N GLY A 477 4.28 -28.35 -5.97
CA GLY A 477 3.82 -28.56 -7.34
C GLY A 477 4.21 -27.40 -8.26
N PRO A 478 3.67 -27.37 -9.49
CA PRO A 478 3.77 -26.21 -10.36
C PRO A 478 3.15 -24.98 -9.69
N GLY A 479 3.75 -23.82 -9.92
CA GLY A 479 3.24 -22.55 -9.44
C GLY A 479 1.77 -22.33 -9.80
N GLY A 480 0.98 -21.78 -8.86
CA GLY A 480 -0.46 -21.57 -9.02
C GLY A 480 -1.33 -22.83 -8.97
N GLN A 481 -0.75 -24.03 -9.13
CA GLN A 481 -1.45 -25.32 -9.12
C GLN A 481 -0.73 -26.37 -8.25
N PRO A 482 -0.69 -26.17 -6.92
CA PRO A 482 -0.09 -27.16 -6.02
C PRO A 482 -0.81 -28.51 -6.14
N THR A 483 -0.02 -29.57 -6.17
CA THR A 483 -0.48 -30.95 -6.31
C THR A 483 -1.17 -31.38 -5.01
N ALA A 484 -2.36 -31.99 -5.12
CA ALA A 484 -3.05 -32.54 -3.95
C ALA A 484 -2.32 -33.79 -3.44
N MET A 485 -1.96 -33.81 -2.16
CA MET A 485 -1.33 -34.94 -1.47
C MET A 485 -1.62 -34.89 0.04
N GLY A 486 -1.41 -35.98 0.77
CA GLY A 486 -1.60 -36.02 2.22
C GLY A 486 -0.68 -35.05 2.97
N VAL A 487 -1.08 -34.63 4.18
CA VAL A 487 -0.31 -33.70 5.02
C VAL A 487 1.12 -34.19 5.25
N GLU A 488 1.29 -35.45 5.67
CA GLU A 488 2.60 -36.09 5.83
C GLU A 488 3.44 -36.07 4.56
N THR A 489 2.86 -36.51 3.43
CA THR A 489 3.55 -36.50 2.14
C THR A 489 4.00 -35.10 1.75
N SER A 490 3.15 -34.09 1.99
CA SER A 490 3.47 -32.71 1.65
C SER A 490 4.63 -32.15 2.47
N ILE A 491 4.66 -32.41 3.78
CA ILE A 491 5.73 -31.96 4.68
C ILE A 491 7.05 -32.65 4.32
N ASN A 492 7.04 -33.97 4.17
CA ASN A 492 8.24 -34.74 3.82
C ASN A 492 8.80 -34.35 2.46
N LYS A 493 7.93 -34.20 1.43
CA LYS A 493 8.36 -33.78 0.10
C LYS A 493 8.91 -32.36 0.09
N SER A 494 8.32 -31.46 0.88
CA SER A 494 8.83 -30.10 1.05
C SER A 494 10.24 -30.10 1.63
N ALA A 495 10.45 -30.83 2.73
CA ALA A 495 11.76 -30.99 3.38
C ALA A 495 12.80 -31.59 2.43
N GLN A 496 12.42 -32.62 1.67
CA GLN A 496 13.29 -33.23 0.67
C GLN A 496 13.73 -32.25 -0.43
N ILE A 497 12.81 -31.42 -0.92
CA ILE A 497 13.13 -30.38 -1.93
C ILE A 497 14.12 -29.38 -1.35
N TYR A 498 13.86 -28.84 -0.15
CA TYR A 498 14.77 -27.90 0.49
C TYR A 498 16.15 -28.49 0.70
N ARG A 499 16.25 -29.72 1.24
CA ARG A 499 17.53 -30.39 1.47
C ARG A 499 18.31 -30.57 0.16
N LYS A 500 17.66 -31.11 -0.87
CA LYS A 500 18.29 -31.35 -2.17
C LYS A 500 18.84 -30.06 -2.77
N GLN A 501 18.02 -29.01 -2.83
CA GLN A 501 18.42 -27.75 -3.46
C GLN A 501 19.49 -27.03 -2.65
N PHE A 502 19.42 -27.11 -1.32
CA PHE A 502 20.46 -26.57 -0.45
C PHE A 502 21.80 -27.29 -0.65
N ASP A 503 21.81 -28.63 -0.73
CA ASP A 503 23.03 -29.39 -1.01
C ASP A 503 23.64 -29.04 -2.37
N ASP A 504 22.80 -28.83 -3.38
CA ASP A 504 23.25 -28.38 -4.70
C ASP A 504 23.80 -26.95 -4.64
N GLY A 505 23.17 -26.06 -3.88
CA GLY A 505 23.65 -24.71 -3.60
C GLY A 505 25.01 -24.67 -2.88
N LYS A 506 25.25 -25.58 -1.92
CA LYS A 506 26.54 -25.72 -1.22
C LYS A 506 27.66 -26.19 -2.15
N LYS A 507 27.35 -27.04 -3.13
CA LYS A 507 28.33 -27.46 -4.15
C LYS A 507 28.66 -26.32 -5.09
N LYS A 508 27.64 -25.61 -5.59
CA LYS A 508 27.81 -24.52 -6.55
C LYS A 508 26.58 -23.61 -6.61
N LEU A 509 26.76 -22.34 -6.27
CA LEU A 509 25.79 -21.29 -6.55
C LEU A 509 25.80 -20.98 -8.05
N THR A 510 24.80 -21.49 -8.76
CA THR A 510 24.61 -21.19 -10.19
C THR A 510 23.53 -20.13 -10.36
N SER A 511 23.69 -19.29 -11.39
CA SER A 511 22.67 -18.32 -11.75
C SER A 511 21.50 -19.02 -12.42
N PHE A 512 20.27 -18.69 -12.05
CA PHE A 512 19.06 -19.19 -12.69
C PHE A 512 18.00 -18.09 -12.80
N LYS A 513 16.95 -18.35 -13.58
CA LYS A 513 15.85 -17.40 -13.76
C LYS A 513 14.95 -17.39 -12.53
N ILE A 514 14.83 -16.22 -11.91
CA ILE A 514 13.83 -15.90 -10.90
C ILE A 514 12.77 -14.98 -11.50
N ASN A 515 11.69 -14.79 -10.75
CA ASN A 515 10.48 -14.10 -11.15
C ASN A 515 9.96 -14.59 -12.52
N TYR A 516 9.94 -15.91 -12.67
CA TYR A 516 9.81 -16.58 -13.96
C TYR A 516 8.61 -17.52 -13.96
N ASP A 517 7.64 -17.25 -14.84
CA ASP A 517 6.43 -18.06 -15.09
C ASP A 517 6.21 -18.25 -16.59
N PRO A 518 6.98 -19.12 -17.25
CA PRO A 518 6.90 -19.31 -18.70
C PRO A 518 5.57 -19.94 -19.15
N GLY A 519 4.91 -20.69 -18.26
CA GLY A 519 3.64 -21.36 -18.53
C GLY A 519 2.40 -20.53 -18.18
N ALA A 520 2.59 -19.30 -17.66
CA ALA A 520 1.53 -18.45 -17.13
C ALA A 520 0.65 -19.15 -16.07
N HIS A 521 1.17 -20.12 -15.34
CA HIS A 521 0.39 -20.89 -14.36
C HIS A 521 0.09 -20.06 -13.11
N GLU A 522 1.05 -19.27 -12.65
CA GLU A 522 0.91 -18.35 -11.52
C GLU A 522 0.08 -17.13 -11.93
N VAL A 523 0.32 -16.61 -13.16
CA VAL A 523 -0.47 -15.50 -13.72
C VAL A 523 -1.93 -15.89 -13.90
N ALA A 524 -2.23 -17.09 -14.41
CA ALA A 524 -3.61 -17.56 -14.58
C ALA A 524 -4.30 -17.83 -13.23
N ALA A 525 -3.57 -18.42 -12.27
CA ALA A 525 -4.09 -18.64 -10.91
C ALA A 525 -4.46 -17.32 -10.23
N VAL A 526 -3.67 -16.27 -10.42
CA VAL A 526 -3.93 -14.94 -9.86
C VAL A 526 -4.94 -14.14 -10.69
N GLY A 527 -4.96 -14.29 -12.01
CA GLY A 527 -5.94 -13.68 -12.91
C GLY A 527 -7.38 -14.10 -12.56
N SER A 528 -7.58 -15.33 -12.10
CA SER A 528 -8.87 -15.81 -11.56
C SER A 528 -9.29 -15.17 -10.22
N SER A 529 -8.39 -14.41 -9.59
CA SER A 529 -8.63 -13.63 -8.36
C SER A 529 -8.66 -12.11 -8.57
N GLY A 530 -8.70 -11.66 -9.83
CA GLY A 530 -8.90 -10.25 -10.18
C GLY A 530 -7.67 -9.36 -10.08
N ALA A 531 -6.45 -9.91 -10.06
CA ALA A 531 -5.22 -9.11 -10.13
C ALA A 531 -4.75 -9.01 -11.59
N ALA A 532 -4.70 -7.78 -12.12
CA ALA A 532 -4.24 -7.51 -13.47
C ALA A 532 -2.72 -7.29 -13.48
N VAL A 533 -2.04 -7.92 -14.44
CA VAL A 533 -0.61 -7.77 -14.71
C VAL A 533 -0.49 -6.92 -15.98
N SER A 534 0.36 -5.89 -15.98
CA SER A 534 0.60 -5.12 -17.22
C SER A 534 1.26 -6.01 -18.29
N GLU A 535 1.13 -5.65 -19.57
CA GLU A 535 1.77 -6.42 -20.66
C GLU A 535 3.30 -6.53 -20.48
N ASP A 536 3.93 -5.46 -20.00
CA ASP A 536 5.37 -5.44 -19.70
C ASP A 536 5.74 -6.35 -18.53
N GLU A 537 4.91 -6.40 -17.48
CA GLU A 537 5.13 -7.33 -16.36
C GLU A 537 4.88 -8.78 -16.76
N ALA A 538 3.86 -9.04 -17.59
CA ALA A 538 3.59 -10.38 -18.10
C ALA A 538 4.73 -10.85 -19.01
N LYS A 539 5.28 -9.96 -19.84
CA LYS A 539 6.48 -10.22 -20.64
C LYS A 539 7.71 -10.47 -19.76
N ALA A 540 7.94 -9.63 -18.75
CA ALA A 540 9.01 -9.79 -17.78
C ALA A 540 8.93 -11.12 -17.02
N MET A 541 7.74 -11.56 -16.64
CA MET A 541 7.52 -12.85 -15.97
C MET A 541 7.76 -14.03 -16.92
N LYS A 542 7.44 -13.90 -18.20
CA LYS A 542 7.78 -14.90 -19.22
C LYS A 542 9.27 -14.96 -19.53
N GLU A 543 9.99 -13.85 -19.41
CA GLU A 543 11.42 -13.80 -19.69
C GLU A 543 12.25 -14.22 -18.47
N GLY A 544 11.79 -13.87 -17.27
CA GLY A 544 12.49 -14.05 -16.00
C GLY A 544 13.77 -13.22 -15.91
N TYR A 545 14.37 -13.19 -14.72
CA TYR A 545 15.62 -12.49 -14.48
C TYR A 545 16.71 -13.44 -14.01
N LEU A 546 17.87 -13.37 -14.64
CA LEU A 546 19.01 -14.17 -14.20
C LEU A 546 19.53 -13.63 -12.86
N TYR A 547 19.50 -14.47 -11.84
CA TYR A 547 19.93 -14.12 -10.48
C TYR A 547 20.88 -15.16 -9.92
N THR A 548 21.88 -14.72 -9.17
CA THR A 548 22.82 -15.59 -8.46
C THR A 548 22.55 -15.46 -6.96
N PRO A 549 22.10 -16.53 -6.29
CA PRO A 549 21.87 -16.50 -4.85
C PRO A 549 23.14 -16.20 -4.05
N ARG A 550 22.95 -15.60 -2.87
CA ARG A 550 24.00 -15.18 -1.93
C ARG A 550 24.43 -16.33 -1.01
N THR A 551 23.55 -17.29 -0.76
CA THR A 551 23.74 -18.44 0.14
C THR A 551 23.06 -19.69 -0.42
N ALA A 552 23.41 -20.87 0.09
CA ALA A 552 22.75 -22.12 -0.29
C ALA A 552 21.30 -22.16 0.21
N SER A 553 20.99 -21.52 1.33
CA SER A 553 19.62 -21.34 1.84
C SER A 553 18.73 -20.52 0.89
N GLU A 554 19.26 -19.43 0.34
CA GLU A 554 18.56 -18.59 -0.63
C GLU A 554 18.37 -19.34 -1.95
N TYR A 555 19.40 -20.09 -2.38
CA TYR A 555 19.31 -20.99 -3.52
C TYR A 555 18.17 -22.00 -3.32
N ALA A 556 18.10 -22.66 -2.17
CA ALA A 556 17.06 -23.63 -1.86
C ALA A 556 15.65 -23.03 -1.89
N LYS A 557 15.46 -21.85 -1.27
CA LYS A 557 14.15 -21.18 -1.26
C LYS A 557 13.72 -20.71 -2.64
N LEU A 558 14.62 -20.13 -3.42
CA LEU A 558 14.28 -19.63 -4.76
C LEU A 558 14.09 -20.75 -5.78
N HIS A 559 14.61 -21.95 -5.53
CA HIS A 559 14.22 -23.15 -6.30
C HIS A 559 12.87 -23.74 -5.85
N TYR A 560 12.46 -23.51 -4.61
CA TYR A 560 11.14 -23.92 -4.11
C TYR A 560 10.04 -22.99 -4.63
N THR A 561 10.23 -21.67 -4.48
CA THR A 561 9.33 -20.61 -4.93
C THR A 561 10.18 -19.54 -5.60
N PRO A 562 10.24 -19.45 -6.95
CA PRO A 562 11.19 -18.59 -7.67
C PRO A 562 10.77 -17.12 -7.72
N TRP A 563 10.23 -16.57 -6.62
CA TRP A 563 9.69 -15.22 -6.57
C TRP A 563 10.38 -14.37 -5.49
N THR A 564 11.19 -13.41 -5.92
CA THR A 564 11.68 -12.32 -5.07
C THR A 564 10.72 -11.13 -5.10
N TYR A 565 10.09 -10.91 -6.25
CA TYR A 565 9.01 -9.95 -6.46
C TYR A 565 7.98 -10.61 -7.36
N PHE A 566 6.72 -10.63 -6.91
CA PHE A 566 5.62 -11.20 -7.67
C PHE A 566 4.66 -10.08 -8.09
N PRO A 567 4.76 -9.58 -9.34
CA PRO A 567 3.99 -8.43 -9.83
C PRO A 567 2.48 -8.55 -9.64
N PRO A 568 1.82 -9.71 -9.91
CA PRO A 568 0.36 -9.82 -9.81
C PRO A 568 -0.20 -9.44 -8.43
N GLN A 569 0.57 -9.68 -7.37
CA GLN A 569 0.16 -9.35 -5.99
C GLN A 569 1.01 -8.22 -5.39
N ARG A 570 1.95 -7.67 -6.17
CA ARG A 570 3.00 -6.73 -5.73
C ARG A 570 3.67 -7.17 -4.43
N SER A 571 3.81 -8.48 -4.27
CA SER A 571 4.32 -9.09 -3.06
C SER A 571 5.81 -9.41 -3.22
N ARG A 572 6.49 -9.65 -2.09
CA ARG A 572 7.89 -10.08 -2.07
C ARG A 572 8.00 -11.45 -1.40
N PRO A 573 7.68 -12.55 -2.09
CA PRO A 573 7.51 -13.85 -1.46
C PRO A 573 8.76 -14.34 -0.72
N TYR A 574 9.95 -14.14 -1.30
CA TYR A 574 11.20 -14.45 -0.61
C TYR A 574 11.36 -13.66 0.70
N ASP A 575 11.19 -12.34 0.65
CA ASP A 575 11.37 -11.45 1.81
C ASP A 575 10.33 -11.75 2.92
N THR A 576 9.07 -12.01 2.54
CA THR A 576 8.01 -12.43 3.48
C THR A 576 8.33 -13.77 4.14
N TRP A 577 8.93 -14.70 3.41
CA TRP A 577 9.34 -15.99 3.95
C TRP A 577 10.46 -15.84 4.97
N VAL A 578 11.49 -15.04 4.68
CA VAL A 578 12.58 -14.75 5.62
C VAL A 578 12.04 -14.06 6.87
N LYS A 579 11.20 -13.03 6.75
CA LYS A 579 10.57 -12.37 7.91
C LYS A 579 9.75 -13.33 8.76
N THR A 580 9.03 -14.24 8.11
CA THR A 580 8.24 -15.26 8.82
C THR A 580 9.15 -16.23 9.57
N PHE A 581 10.22 -16.71 8.93
CA PHE A 581 11.22 -17.54 9.57
C PHE A 581 11.80 -16.87 10.82
N ARG A 582 12.09 -15.57 10.75
CA ARG A 582 12.61 -14.75 11.86
C ARG A 582 11.59 -14.44 12.96
N SER A 583 10.30 -14.64 12.71
CA SER A 583 9.23 -14.35 13.67
C SER A 583 8.95 -15.49 14.66
N PHE A 584 9.51 -16.67 14.41
CA PHE A 584 9.55 -17.80 15.34
C PHE A 584 10.88 -17.76 16.10
#